data_AF-A0A4Q4WHS8-F1
#
_entry.id   AF-A0A4Q4WHS8-F1
#
_cell.length_a   1.000
_cell.length_b   1.000
_cell.length_c   1.000
_cell.angle_alpha   90.00
_cell.angle_beta   90.00
_cell.angle_gamma   90.00
#
_symmetry.space_group_name_H-M   'P 1'
#
loop_
_entity.id
_entity.type
_entity.pdbx_description
1 polymer ?
#
loop_
_entity_poly.entity_id
_entity_poly.type
_entity_poly.pdbx_seq_one_letter_code
_entity_poly.pdbx_strand_id
1 'polypeptide(L)'
;MVFVGVASAAEDARAKEAIEQRTPCICIQFDVQTTLRLHEKDSFTRETKRLGLPVPETHDVTSADDALRILLKILSSDPDRKFILKLVGIDDVHRGNMTLFPLSSPSDMKARVSRLPISPARPWILQQFIPGGEEYCTHALFLRGVVRCFVACPSAELLMHYEPLPATSALSRAMLEFTRQFVARS
;
A
#
# COMPACT_ATOMS: atom_id res chain seq x y z
N MET A 1 -4.57 12.72 -23.97
CA MET A 1 -4.72 12.35 -22.55
C MET A 1 -5.14 10.89 -22.53
N VAL A 2 -4.27 9.99 -22.09
CA VAL A 2 -4.62 8.56 -21.94
C VAL A 2 -5.21 8.42 -20.55
N PHE A 3 -6.46 7.96 -20.46
CA PHE A 3 -7.08 7.61 -19.18
C PHE A 3 -6.53 6.25 -18.76
N VAL A 4 -5.90 6.20 -17.57
CA VAL A 4 -5.41 4.94 -17.02
C VAL A 4 -6.57 4.17 -16.42
N GLY A 5 -6.91 3.02 -17.00
CA GLY A 5 -7.80 2.07 -16.37
C GLY A 5 -7.07 1.36 -15.22
N VAL A 6 -7.75 1.11 -14.10
CA VAL A 6 -7.18 0.34 -12.97
C VAL A 6 -6.68 -1.04 -13.42
N ALA A 7 -7.28 -1.59 -14.49
CA ALA A 7 -6.94 -2.88 -15.07
C ALA A 7 -5.94 -2.83 -16.24
N SER A 8 -5.51 -1.66 -16.71
CA SER A 8 -4.69 -1.48 -17.93
C SER A 8 -3.42 -0.66 -17.72
N ALA A 9 -3.03 -0.41 -16.47
CA ALA A 9 -1.94 0.53 -16.17
C ALA A 9 -0.61 0.16 -16.88
N ALA A 10 -0.28 -1.12 -16.96
CA ALA A 10 0.92 -1.60 -17.64
C ALA A 10 0.83 -1.41 -19.17
N GLU A 11 -0.33 -1.66 -19.76
CA GLU A 11 -0.62 -1.44 -21.18
C GLU A 11 -0.51 0.05 -21.54
N ASP A 12 -1.05 0.92 -20.70
CA ASP A 12 -1.00 2.38 -20.88
C ASP A 12 0.44 2.91 -20.79
N ALA A 13 1.26 2.33 -19.92
CA ALA A 13 2.68 2.65 -19.83
C ALA A 13 3.47 2.23 -21.09
N ARG A 14 3.20 1.04 -21.64
CA ARG A 14 3.78 0.59 -22.92
C ARG A 14 3.33 1.49 -24.08
N ALA A 15 2.07 1.90 -24.08
CA ALA A 15 1.53 2.82 -25.09
C ALA A 15 2.23 4.18 -25.04
N LYS A 16 2.46 4.73 -23.84
CA LYS A 16 3.27 5.95 -23.65
C LYS A 16 4.63 5.81 -24.31
N GLU A 17 5.39 4.78 -23.96
CA GLU A 17 6.76 4.60 -24.47
C GLU A 17 6.77 4.51 -26.00
N ALA A 18 5.83 3.75 -26.58
CA ALA A 18 5.70 3.64 -28.03
C ALA A 18 5.33 4.97 -28.72
N ILE A 19 4.44 5.77 -28.10
CA ILE A 19 4.02 7.08 -28.65
C ILE A 19 5.19 8.07 -28.62
N GLU A 20 5.89 8.18 -27.50
CA GLU A 20 7.01 9.12 -27.34
C GLU A 20 8.23 8.73 -28.18
N GLN A 21 8.42 7.44 -28.47
CA GLN A 21 9.47 6.97 -29.40
C GLN A 21 9.17 7.30 -30.87
N ARG A 22 7.88 7.39 -31.24
CA ARG A 22 7.45 7.50 -32.65
C ARG A 22 6.96 8.89 -33.04
N THR A 23 6.76 9.76 -32.07
CA THR A 23 6.13 11.07 -32.26
C THR A 23 6.75 12.12 -31.33
N PRO A 24 6.61 13.43 -31.62
CA PRO A 24 7.02 14.48 -30.70
C PRO A 24 6.03 14.69 -29.53
N CYS A 25 5.02 13.82 -29.38
CA CYS A 25 4.05 13.92 -28.30
C CYS A 25 4.71 13.71 -26.93
N ILE A 26 4.16 14.35 -25.90
CA ILE A 26 4.53 14.12 -24.51
C ILE A 26 3.32 13.49 -23.81
N CYS A 27 3.50 12.28 -23.31
CA CYS A 27 2.48 11.50 -22.61
C CYS A 27 2.57 11.76 -21.10
N ILE A 28 1.45 12.17 -20.51
CA ILE A 28 1.26 12.27 -19.06
C ILE A 28 0.87 10.89 -18.53
N GLN A 29 1.88 10.04 -18.36
CA GLN A 29 1.77 8.67 -17.84
C GLN A 29 3.17 8.26 -17.35
N PHE A 30 3.29 7.28 -16.46
CA PHE A 30 4.59 6.73 -16.07
C PHE A 30 5.11 5.73 -17.11
N ASP A 31 6.43 5.54 -17.17
CA ASP A 31 7.03 4.44 -17.93
C ASP A 31 6.65 3.07 -17.32
N VAL A 32 6.95 1.98 -18.04
CA VAL A 32 6.54 0.63 -17.62
C VAL A 32 7.17 0.25 -16.29
N GLN A 33 8.46 0.55 -16.10
CA GLN A 33 9.19 0.18 -14.88
C GLN A 33 8.60 0.87 -13.65
N THR A 34 8.34 2.17 -13.73
CA THR A 34 7.76 2.99 -12.68
C THR A 34 6.32 2.56 -12.41
N THR A 35 5.54 2.30 -13.46
CA THR A 35 4.15 1.85 -13.31
C THR A 35 4.06 0.52 -12.56
N LEU A 36 4.87 -0.47 -12.93
CA LEU A 36 4.88 -1.76 -12.24
C LEU A 36 5.35 -1.63 -10.78
N ARG A 37 6.32 -0.75 -10.51
CA ARG A 37 6.79 -0.48 -9.15
C ARG A 37 5.70 0.14 -8.25
N LEU A 38 4.90 1.06 -8.81
CA LEU A 38 3.86 1.77 -8.05
C LEU A 38 2.53 0.99 -7.99
N HIS A 39 2.22 0.16 -8.98
CA HIS A 39 0.96 -0.58 -9.06
C HIS A 39 0.89 -1.74 -8.06
N GLU A 40 2.00 -2.44 -7.85
CA GLU A 40 2.05 -3.55 -6.90
C GLU A 40 2.24 -3.04 -5.47
N LYS A 41 1.28 -3.36 -4.58
CA LYS A 41 1.28 -2.89 -3.17
C LYS A 41 2.59 -3.22 -2.43
N ASP A 42 3.12 -4.42 -2.63
CA ASP A 42 4.36 -4.86 -1.98
C ASP A 42 5.57 -4.12 -2.52
N SER A 43 5.62 -3.91 -3.85
CA SER A 43 6.68 -3.17 -4.51
C SER A 43 6.69 -1.71 -4.07
N PHE A 44 5.51 -1.08 -4.03
CA PHE A 44 5.34 0.29 -3.54
C PHE A 44 5.76 0.43 -2.07
N THR A 45 5.36 -0.50 -1.20
CA THR A 45 5.70 -0.47 0.23
C THR A 45 7.21 -0.62 0.44
N ARG A 46 7.85 -1.57 -0.27
CA ARG A 46 9.31 -1.75 -0.22
C ARG A 46 10.06 -0.51 -0.72
N GLU A 47 9.58 0.09 -1.81
CA GLU A 47 10.18 1.30 -2.34
C GLU A 47 10.04 2.47 -1.36
N THR A 48 8.84 2.73 -0.85
CA THR A 48 8.59 3.77 0.16
C THR A 48 9.53 3.61 1.37
N LYS A 49 9.72 2.37 1.84
CA LYS A 49 10.68 2.06 2.91
C LYS A 49 12.13 2.33 2.51
N ARG A 50 12.55 1.95 1.29
CA ARG A 50 13.89 2.23 0.74
C ARG A 50 14.17 3.74 0.67
N LEU A 51 13.14 4.54 0.39
CA LEU A 51 13.20 6.00 0.37
C LEU A 51 13.23 6.64 1.77
N GLY A 52 13.20 5.85 2.84
CA GLY A 52 13.17 6.34 4.22
C GLY A 52 11.87 7.09 4.54
N LEU A 53 10.78 6.75 3.87
CA LEU A 53 9.45 7.29 4.13
C LEU A 53 8.65 6.34 5.04
N PRO A 54 7.73 6.88 5.86
CA PRO A 54 6.98 6.07 6.80
C PRO A 54 6.09 5.06 6.07
N VAL A 55 6.19 3.80 6.47
CA VAL A 55 5.29 2.71 6.09
C VAL A 55 4.91 1.92 7.34
N PRO A 56 3.72 1.29 7.35
CA PRO A 56 3.39 0.33 8.40
C PRO A 56 4.44 -0.79 8.46
N GLU A 57 4.83 -1.19 9.67
CA GLU A 57 5.72 -2.35 9.84
C GLU A 57 5.09 -3.57 9.16
N THR A 58 5.83 -4.21 8.26
CA THR A 58 5.32 -5.32 7.44
C THR A 58 6.35 -6.44 7.43
N HIS A 59 5.90 -7.67 7.66
CA HIS A 59 6.71 -8.89 7.60
C HIS A 59 6.15 -9.86 6.58
N ASP A 60 7.03 -10.43 5.76
CA ASP A 60 6.67 -11.54 4.87
C ASP A 60 6.53 -12.82 5.69
N VAL A 61 5.45 -13.57 5.44
CA VAL A 61 5.12 -14.80 6.17
C VAL A 61 4.82 -15.90 5.16
N THR A 62 5.68 -16.91 5.12
CA THR A 62 5.54 -18.08 4.23
C THR A 62 5.20 -19.36 5.00
N SER A 63 5.09 -19.30 6.33
CA SER A 63 4.67 -20.41 7.19
C SER A 63 3.88 -19.93 8.40
N ALA A 64 2.99 -20.77 8.94
CA ALA A 64 2.27 -20.47 10.17
C ALA A 64 3.22 -20.29 11.38
N ASP A 65 4.32 -21.05 11.41
CA ASP A 65 5.32 -20.97 12.47
C ASP A 65 6.07 -19.62 12.45
N ASP A 66 6.37 -19.07 11.27
CA ASP A 66 6.96 -17.74 11.15
C ASP A 66 6.03 -16.64 11.68
N ALA A 67 4.75 -16.69 11.31
CA ALA A 67 3.75 -15.77 11.86
C ALA A 67 3.69 -15.86 13.38
N LEU A 68 3.60 -17.07 13.93
CA LEU A 68 3.53 -17.27 15.38
C LEU A 68 4.78 -16.78 16.09
N ARG A 69 5.97 -17.05 15.54
CA ARG A 69 7.24 -16.57 16.10
C ARG A 69 7.27 -15.04 16.19
N ILE A 70 6.86 -14.34 15.13
CA ILE A 70 6.82 -12.88 15.10
C ILE A 70 5.78 -12.35 16.10
N LEU A 71 4.57 -12.91 16.10
CA LEU A 71 3.47 -12.49 16.97
C LEU A 71 3.75 -12.73 18.47
N LEU A 72 4.37 -13.84 18.83
CA LEU A 72 4.78 -14.13 20.21
C LEU A 72 5.87 -13.18 20.70
N LYS A 73 6.78 -12.78 19.79
CA LYS A 73 7.78 -11.76 20.09
C LYS A 73 7.11 -10.40 20.36
N ILE A 74 6.17 -10.00 19.51
CA ILE A 74 5.41 -8.75 19.68
C ILE A 74 4.60 -8.78 20.97
N LEU A 75 3.89 -9.88 21.25
CA LEU A 75 3.10 -10.04 22.48
C LEU A 75 3.95 -9.83 23.74
N SER A 76 5.20 -10.28 23.72
CA SER A 76 6.13 -10.11 24.84
C SER A 76 6.74 -8.71 24.93
N SER A 77 6.96 -8.02 23.80
CA SER A 77 7.67 -6.73 23.76
C SER A 77 6.76 -5.51 23.82
N ASP A 78 5.62 -5.58 23.11
CA ASP A 78 4.68 -4.48 22.92
C ASP A 78 3.31 -5.06 22.53
N PRO A 79 2.50 -5.49 23.51
CA PRO A 79 1.23 -6.16 23.27
C PRO A 79 0.15 -5.25 22.68
N ASP A 80 0.29 -3.92 22.81
CA ASP A 80 -0.67 -2.94 22.30
C ASP A 80 -0.46 -2.66 20.81
N ARG A 81 0.74 -2.92 20.30
CA ARG A 81 1.02 -2.82 18.86
C ARG A 81 0.36 -3.96 18.09
N LYS A 82 -0.73 -3.61 17.40
CA LYS A 82 -1.56 -4.57 16.67
C LYS A 82 -1.14 -4.75 15.21
N PHE A 83 -1.44 -5.92 14.67
CA PHE A 83 -1.14 -6.35 13.31
C PHE A 83 -2.33 -7.11 12.71
N ILE A 84 -2.37 -7.16 11.39
CA ILE A 84 -3.34 -7.89 10.58
C ILE A 84 -2.59 -8.82 9.61
N LEU A 85 -3.14 -10.00 9.40
CA LEU A 85 -2.64 -10.98 8.42
C LEU A 85 -3.43 -10.84 7.12
N LYS A 86 -2.73 -10.60 6.02
CA LYS A 86 -3.33 -10.48 4.67
C LYS A 86 -2.67 -11.47 3.73
N LEU A 87 -3.45 -12.13 2.87
CA LEU A 87 -2.88 -12.90 1.77
C LEU A 87 -2.24 -11.93 0.75
N VAL A 88 -1.09 -12.31 0.20
CA VAL A 88 -0.53 -11.63 -0.96
C VAL A 88 -1.32 -12.03 -2.20
N GLY A 89 -1.87 -11.05 -2.92
CA GLY A 89 -2.66 -11.25 -4.14
C GLY A 89 -4.17 -11.05 -3.94
N ILE A 90 -4.97 -11.70 -4.80
CA ILE A 90 -6.44 -11.58 -4.79
C ILE A 90 -7.01 -12.75 -3.97
N ASP A 91 -7.68 -12.42 -2.86
CA ASP A 91 -8.42 -13.38 -2.04
C ASP A 91 -9.69 -12.74 -1.51
N ASP A 92 -10.77 -12.87 -2.29
CA ASP A 92 -12.08 -12.31 -1.93
C ASP A 92 -12.66 -12.94 -0.64
N VAL A 93 -12.22 -14.14 -0.25
CA VAL A 93 -12.72 -14.86 0.93
C VAL A 93 -12.12 -14.31 2.22
N HIS A 94 -10.83 -13.96 2.21
CA HIS A 94 -10.14 -13.45 3.40
C HIS A 94 -9.97 -11.93 3.43
N ARG A 95 -10.36 -11.21 2.37
CA ARG A 95 -10.19 -9.76 2.22
C ARG A 95 -10.76 -8.95 3.40
N GLY A 96 -11.85 -9.41 4.01
CA GLY A 96 -12.52 -8.74 5.13
C GLY A 96 -12.08 -9.17 6.53
N ASN A 97 -11.17 -10.14 6.66
CA ASN A 97 -10.76 -10.64 7.97
C ASN A 97 -9.70 -9.72 8.62
N MET A 98 -10.17 -8.72 9.36
CA MET A 98 -9.33 -7.77 10.10
C MET A 98 -9.04 -8.23 11.54
N THR A 99 -8.82 -9.53 11.75
CA THR A 99 -8.44 -10.03 13.08
C THR A 99 -7.15 -9.34 13.53
N LEU A 100 -7.20 -8.66 14.68
CA LEU A 100 -6.06 -8.01 15.27
C LEU A 100 -5.21 -8.99 16.08
N PHE A 101 -3.93 -9.05 15.77
CA PHE A 101 -2.91 -9.81 16.47
C PHE A 101 -1.90 -8.87 17.16
N PRO A 102 -1.19 -9.30 18.20
CA PRO A 102 -1.31 -10.59 18.87
C PRO A 102 -2.62 -10.68 19.68
N LEU A 103 -3.19 -11.90 19.71
CA LEU A 103 -4.23 -12.27 20.68
C LEU A 103 -3.62 -12.42 22.08
N SER A 104 -4.39 -12.12 23.12
CA SER A 104 -3.93 -12.23 24.51
C SER A 104 -3.61 -13.67 24.94
N SER A 105 -4.27 -14.66 24.32
CA SER A 105 -4.07 -16.09 24.57
C SER A 105 -3.15 -16.69 23.49
N PRO A 106 -1.93 -17.16 23.84
CA PRO A 106 -1.04 -17.82 22.90
C PRO A 106 -1.63 -19.09 22.26
N SER A 107 -2.46 -19.84 23.00
CA SER A 107 -3.13 -21.04 22.46
C SER A 107 -4.17 -20.68 21.40
N ASP A 108 -4.95 -19.62 21.64
CA ASP A 108 -5.97 -19.17 20.68
C ASP A 108 -5.32 -18.56 19.45
N MET A 109 -4.21 -17.82 19.64
CA MET A 109 -3.38 -17.30 18.56
C MET A 109 -2.87 -18.44 17.68
N LYS A 110 -2.29 -19.48 18.28
CA LYS A 110 -1.84 -20.68 17.57
C LYS A 110 -2.98 -21.32 16.80
N ALA A 111 -4.11 -21.58 17.46
CA ALA A 111 -5.28 -22.18 16.81
C ALA A 111 -5.81 -21.34 15.63
N ARG A 112 -5.78 -20.01 15.75
CA ARG A 112 -6.22 -19.08 14.70
C ARG A 112 -5.26 -19.06 13.51
N VAL A 113 -3.95 -18.91 13.76
CA VAL A 113 -2.94 -18.83 12.70
C VAL A 113 -2.81 -20.17 11.97
N SER A 114 -2.85 -21.30 12.68
CA SER A 114 -2.76 -22.64 12.07
C SER A 114 -3.93 -22.99 11.13
N ARG A 115 -5.05 -22.25 11.18
CA ARG A 115 -6.18 -22.42 10.25
C ARG A 115 -6.00 -21.65 8.94
N LEU A 116 -5.06 -20.72 8.88
CA LEU A 116 -4.80 -19.94 7.68
C LEU A 116 -3.95 -20.77 6.70
N PRO A 117 -4.26 -20.75 5.39
CA PRO A 117 -3.52 -21.49 4.37
C PRO A 117 -2.21 -20.77 4.01
N ILE A 118 -1.30 -20.62 5.00
CA ILE A 118 0.00 -19.96 4.83
C ILE A 118 1.01 -20.98 4.30
N SER A 119 1.62 -20.69 3.15
CA SER A 119 2.69 -21.50 2.59
C SER A 119 3.58 -20.66 1.67
N PRO A 120 4.75 -21.16 1.23
CA PRO A 120 5.55 -20.45 0.22
C PRO A 120 4.79 -20.23 -1.10
N ALA A 121 3.85 -21.13 -1.45
CA ALA A 121 3.00 -20.99 -2.63
C ALA A 121 1.79 -20.06 -2.40
N ARG A 122 1.45 -19.77 -1.14
CA ARG A 122 0.38 -18.85 -0.73
C ARG A 122 0.92 -17.93 0.36
N PRO A 123 1.82 -16.99 0.01
CA PRO A 123 2.45 -16.13 0.98
C PRO A 123 1.46 -15.13 1.59
N TRP A 124 1.70 -14.78 2.84
CA TRP A 124 0.94 -13.78 3.60
C TRP A 124 1.88 -12.65 4.02
N ILE A 125 1.30 -11.50 4.33
CA ILE A 125 1.98 -10.42 5.04
C ILE A 125 1.36 -10.24 6.42
N LEU A 126 2.21 -10.01 7.41
CA LEU A 126 1.81 -9.50 8.71
C LEU A 126 2.09 -8.01 8.74
N GLN A 127 1.04 -7.20 8.62
CA GLN A 127 1.13 -5.75 8.52
C GLN A 127 0.64 -5.09 9.81
N GLN A 128 1.35 -4.08 10.29
CA GLN A 128 0.95 -3.27 11.42
C GLN A 128 -0.40 -2.63 11.14
N PHE A 129 -1.32 -2.78 12.10
CA PHE A 129 -2.58 -2.09 12.11
C PHE A 129 -2.36 -0.66 12.62
N ILE A 130 -2.78 0.33 11.84
CA ILE A 130 -2.70 1.73 12.21
C ILE A 130 -4.01 2.12 12.90
N PRO A 131 -4.01 2.39 14.22
CA PRO A 131 -5.22 2.80 14.93
C PRO A 131 -5.63 4.22 14.53
N GLY A 132 -6.91 4.54 14.68
CA GLY A 132 -7.47 5.86 14.39
C GLY A 132 -8.67 5.80 13.43
N GLY A 133 -8.72 4.78 12.57
CA GLY A 133 -9.87 4.53 11.69
C GLY A 133 -10.10 5.57 10.60
N GLU A 134 -9.22 6.56 10.47
CA GLU A 134 -9.25 7.55 9.40
C GLU A 134 -8.29 7.14 8.30
N GLU A 135 -8.84 6.87 7.11
CA GLU A 135 -8.06 6.59 5.91
C GLU A 135 -8.17 7.77 4.95
N TYR A 136 -7.10 8.06 4.24
CA TYR A 136 -7.06 9.15 3.27
C TYR A 136 -6.43 8.68 1.96
N CYS A 137 -7.00 9.16 0.85
CA CYS A 137 -6.49 9.01 -0.49
C CYS A 137 -5.84 10.30 -0.96
N THR A 138 -4.77 10.19 -1.73
CA THR A 138 -4.17 11.33 -2.42
C THR A 138 -4.16 11.09 -3.92
N HIS A 139 -4.48 12.13 -4.68
CA HIS A 139 -4.32 12.13 -6.13
C HIS A 139 -3.31 13.21 -6.48
N ALA A 140 -2.28 12.83 -7.23
CA ALA A 140 -1.19 13.72 -7.58
C ALA A 140 -0.84 13.59 -9.05
N LEU A 141 -0.57 14.74 -9.68
CA LEU A 141 -0.03 14.84 -11.02
C LEU A 141 1.40 15.36 -10.94
N PHE A 142 2.32 14.66 -11.60
CA PHE A 142 3.73 15.03 -11.65
C PHE A 142 4.14 15.30 -13.09
N LEU A 143 4.87 16.40 -13.30
CA LEU A 143 5.52 16.69 -14.58
C LEU A 143 6.98 16.99 -14.31
N ARG A 144 7.87 16.16 -14.88
CA ARG A 144 9.34 16.29 -14.78
C ARG A 144 9.81 16.38 -13.32
N GLY A 145 9.38 15.43 -12.49
CA GLY A 145 9.76 15.36 -11.06
C GLY A 145 9.11 16.41 -10.16
N VAL A 146 8.19 17.23 -10.68
CA VAL A 146 7.51 18.28 -9.89
C VAL A 146 6.03 17.97 -9.76
N VAL A 147 5.51 17.99 -8.53
CA VAL A 147 4.07 17.92 -8.24
C VAL A 147 3.39 19.18 -8.80
N ARG A 148 2.47 19.01 -9.74
CA ARG A 148 1.71 20.10 -10.38
C ARG A 148 0.30 20.25 -9.85
N CYS A 149 -0.36 19.12 -9.59
CA CYS A 149 -1.67 19.08 -8.97
C CYS A 149 -1.63 18.07 -7.83
N PHE A 150 -2.34 18.39 -6.75
CA PHE A 150 -2.47 17.53 -5.59
C PHE A 150 -3.82 17.76 -4.93
N VAL A 151 -4.50 16.68 -4.58
CA VAL A 151 -5.70 16.70 -3.74
C VAL A 151 -5.67 15.50 -2.80
N ALA A 152 -6.17 15.70 -1.59
CA ALA A 152 -6.38 14.63 -0.63
C ALA A 152 -7.86 14.54 -0.28
N CYS A 153 -8.32 13.34 0.03
CA CYS A 153 -9.72 13.01 0.32
C CYS A 153 -9.76 12.00 1.47
N PRO A 154 -10.78 12.02 2.33
CA PRO A 154 -11.12 10.84 3.12
C PRO A 154 -11.32 9.63 2.20
N SER A 155 -10.89 8.47 2.65
CA SER A 155 -11.02 7.18 1.98
C SER A 155 -11.82 6.23 2.86
N ALA A 156 -12.53 5.30 2.24
CA ALA A 156 -13.23 4.21 2.90
C ALA A 156 -13.34 3.01 1.96
N GLU A 157 -13.60 1.85 2.51
CA GLU A 157 -13.72 0.59 1.76
C GLU A 157 -14.78 0.64 0.65
N LEU A 158 -15.85 1.44 0.85
CA LEU A 158 -16.89 1.74 -0.13
C LEU A 158 -17.11 3.26 -0.20
N LEU A 159 -16.17 3.98 -0.80
CA LEU A 159 -16.34 5.41 -1.05
C LEU A 159 -16.94 5.64 -2.45
N MET A 160 -18.22 5.97 -2.52
CA MET A 160 -18.89 6.39 -3.77
C MET A 160 -18.90 7.93 -3.97
N HIS A 161 -18.44 8.68 -2.97
CA HIS A 161 -18.38 10.14 -2.99
C HIS A 161 -17.05 10.63 -2.41
N TYR A 162 -16.27 11.35 -3.23
CA TYR A 162 -15.00 11.95 -2.81
C TYR A 162 -15.20 13.44 -2.53
N GLU A 163 -14.97 13.85 -1.27
CA GLU A 163 -14.90 15.26 -0.89
C GLU A 163 -13.43 15.64 -0.63
N PRO A 164 -12.91 16.69 -1.29
CA PRO A 164 -11.52 17.09 -1.09
C PRO A 164 -11.34 17.75 0.27
N LEU A 165 -10.27 17.39 0.97
CA LEU A 165 -9.79 18.14 2.12
C LEU A 165 -9.40 19.56 1.69
N PRO A 166 -9.58 20.58 2.55
CA PRO A 166 -9.06 21.92 2.28
C PRO A 166 -7.55 21.85 2.00
N ALA A 167 -7.11 22.42 0.88
CA ALA A 167 -5.70 22.41 0.47
C ALA A 167 -4.78 23.10 1.49
N THR A 168 -5.32 24.01 2.30
CA THR A 168 -4.62 24.71 3.37
C THR A 168 -4.59 23.95 4.70
N SER A 169 -5.33 22.84 4.83
CA SER A 169 -5.33 22.03 6.04
C SER A 169 -3.94 21.47 6.34
N ALA A 170 -3.61 21.32 7.63
CA ALA A 170 -2.33 20.73 8.04
C ALA A 170 -2.15 19.32 7.46
N LEU A 171 -3.23 18.54 7.46
CA LEU A 171 -3.25 17.16 6.95
C LEU A 171 -3.00 17.10 5.43
N SER A 172 -3.69 17.92 4.62
CA SER A 172 -3.44 17.99 3.17
C SER A 172 -2.02 18.41 2.85
N ARG A 173 -1.47 19.40 3.58
CA ARG A 173 -0.07 19.84 3.40
C ARG A 173 0.95 18.77 3.80
N ALA A 174 0.70 18.02 4.86
CA ALA A 174 1.57 16.92 5.28
C ALA A 174 1.60 15.79 4.23
N MET A 175 0.44 15.42 3.68
CA MET A 175 0.38 14.42 2.61
C MET A 175 1.03 14.91 1.31
N LEU A 176 0.85 16.19 0.95
CA LEU A 176 1.56 16.79 -0.18
C LEU A 176 3.08 16.74 0.02
N GLU A 177 3.55 17.02 1.23
CA GLU A 177 4.97 16.96 1.55
C GLU A 177 5.52 15.53 1.47
N PHE A 178 4.79 14.54 1.99
CA PHE A 178 5.12 13.12 1.80
C PHE A 178 5.26 12.79 0.30
N THR A 179 4.28 13.21 -0.52
CA THR A 179 4.29 12.97 -1.97
C THR A 179 5.49 13.65 -2.66
N ARG A 180 5.86 14.86 -2.24
CA ARG A 180 7.06 15.55 -2.76
C ARG A 180 8.34 14.83 -2.38
N GLN A 181 8.46 14.36 -1.14
CA GLN A 181 9.61 13.61 -0.68
C GLN A 181 9.74 12.26 -1.39
N PHE A 182 8.62 11.60 -1.68
CA PHE A 182 8.62 10.37 -2.47
C PHE A 182 9.27 10.62 -3.82
N VAL A 183 8.80 11.63 -4.56
CA VAL A 183 9.33 11.95 -5.89
C VAL A 183 10.77 12.41 -5.84
N ALA A 184 11.15 13.23 -4.85
CA ALA A 184 12.51 13.74 -4.74
C ALA A 184 13.57 12.67 -4.43
N ARG A 185 13.15 11.52 -3.89
CA ARG A 185 14.04 10.42 -3.49
C ARG A 185 13.98 9.20 -4.42
N SER A 186 12.97 9.13 -5.29
CA SER A 186 12.71 8.02 -6.22
C SER A 186 13.73 7.92 -7.35
#